data_AF-A0A6G2DPJ4-F1
#
_entry.id   AF-A0A6G2DPJ4-F1
#
_cell.length_a   1.000
_cell.length_b   1.000
_cell.length_c   1.000
_cell.angle_alpha   90.00
_cell.angle_beta   90.00
_cell.angle_gamma   90.00
#
_symmetry.space_group_name_H-M   'P 1'
#
loop_
_entity.id
_entity.type
_entity.pdbx_description
1 polymer ?
#
loop_
_entity_poly.entity_id
_entity_poly.type
_entity_poly.pdbx_seq_one_letter_code
_entity_poly.pdbx_strand_id
1 'polypeptide(L)' 'MSILSDKLKAKRKEKGFSQKTLSEGICEQSQISKIERGNYMPAADLLYKLANRLQVP' A
#
# COMPACT_ATOMS: atom_id res chain seq x y z
N MET A 1 -12.62 -2.49 9.24
CA MET A 1 -11.80 -1.84 8.20
C MET A 1 -10.99 -0.75 8.87
N SER A 2 -9.68 -0.69 8.59
CA SER A 2 -8.84 0.41 9.08
C SER A 2 -8.83 1.53 8.06
N ILE A 3 -8.96 2.78 8.51
CA ILE A 3 -8.89 4.00 7.69
C ILE A 3 -7.60 3.99 6.83
N LEU A 4 -6.52 3.42 7.35
CA LEU A 4 -5.24 3.29 6.63
C LEU A 4 -5.37 2.42 5.37
N SER A 5 -5.97 1.23 5.51
CA SER A 5 -6.14 0.26 4.43
C SER A 5 -6.94 0.85 3.27
N ASP A 6 -8.02 1.56 3.60
CA ASP A 6 -8.90 2.17 2.61
C ASP A 6 -8.23 3.37 1.92
N LYS A 7 -7.52 4.22 2.67
CA LYS A 7 -6.74 5.34 2.11
C LYS A 7 -5.64 4.87 1.18
N LEU A 8 -4.89 3.83 1.55
CA LEU A 8 -3.83 3.27 0.72
C LEU A 8 -4.40 2.74 -0.60
N LYS A 9 -5.50 1.98 -0.53
CA LYS A 9 -6.18 1.43 -1.70
C LYS A 9 -6.73 2.52 -2.62
N ALA A 10 -7.34 3.56 -2.04
CA ALA A 10 -7.85 4.70 -2.78
C ALA A 10 -6.72 5.43 -3.51
N LYS A 11 -5.63 5.77 -2.81
CA LYS A 11 -4.46 6.44 -3.42
C LYS A 11 -3.78 5.61 -4.48
N ARG A 12 -3.66 4.29 -4.27
CA ARG A 12 -3.12 3.39 -5.29
C ARG A 12 -3.95 3.43 -6.57
N LYS A 13 -5.28 3.38 -6.45
CA LYS A 13 -6.19 3.45 -7.59
C LYS A 13 -6.17 4.82 -8.28
N GLU A 14 -6.10 5.90 -7.50
CA GLU A 14 -5.98 7.28 -8.00
C GLU A 14 -4.73 7.46 -8.87
N LYS A 15 -3.61 6.83 -8.49
CA LYS A 15 -2.36 6.81 -9.26
C LYS A 15 -2.34 5.77 -10.40
N GLY A 16 -3.41 4.98 -10.58
CA GLY A 16 -3.47 3.94 -11.60
C GLY A 16 -2.55 2.73 -11.36
N PHE A 17 -2.03 2.55 -10.14
CA PHE A 17 -1.11 1.46 -9.84
C PHE A 17 -1.85 0.13 -9.59
N SER A 18 -1.30 -0.95 -10.14
CA SER A 18 -1.67 -2.30 -9.71
C SER A 18 -1.04 -2.60 -8.35
N GLN A 19 -1.56 -3.60 -7.62
CA GLN A 19 -0.94 -4.04 -6.36
C GLN A 19 0.50 -4.52 -6.59
N LYS A 20 0.77 -5.14 -7.75
CA LYS A 20 2.10 -5.59 -8.15
C LYS A 20 3.05 -4.41 -8.38
N THR A 21 2.59 -3.38 -9.09
CA THR A 21 3.37 -2.15 -9.36
C THR A 21 3.68 -1.39 -8.06
N LEU A 22 2.72 -1.36 -7.12
CA LEU A 22 2.96 -0.75 -5.82
C LEU A 22 3.96 -1.56 -4.97
N SER A 23 3.89 -2.89 -5.05
CA SER A 23 4.77 -3.77 -4.26
C SER A 23 6.17 -3.91 -4.84
N GLU A 24 6.35 -3.71 -6.15
CA GLU A 24 7.60 -3.92 -6.88
C GLU A 24 8.80 -3.23 -6.21
N GLY A 25 9.84 -4.00 -5.86
CA GLY A 25 11.03 -3.48 -5.17
C GLY A 25 10.83 -3.02 -3.72
N ILE A 26 9.63 -3.20 -3.12
CA ILE A 26 9.33 -2.87 -1.73
C ILE A 26 8.94 -4.12 -0.93
N CYS A 27 7.99 -4.89 -1.45
CA CYS A 27 7.40 -6.03 -0.75
C CYS A 27 6.74 -6.99 -1.75
N GLU A 28 6.19 -8.11 -1.26
CA GLU A 28 5.38 -8.97 -2.11
C GLU A 28 4.00 -8.33 -2.39
N GLN A 29 3.46 -8.58 -3.59
CA GLN A 29 2.09 -8.18 -3.94
C GLN A 29 1.06 -8.76 -2.96
N SER A 30 1.33 -9.94 -2.40
CA SER A 30 0.52 -10.60 -1.39
C SER A 30 0.39 -9.75 -0.11
N GLN A 31 1.45 -9.01 0.28
CA GLN A 31 1.44 -8.13 1.44
C GLN A 31 0.55 -6.91 1.20
N ILE A 32 0.62 -6.28 0.03
CA ILE A 32 -0.29 -5.18 -0.34
C ILE A 32 -1.75 -5.63 -0.25
N SER A 33 -2.07 -6.82 -0.77
CA SER A 33 -3.42 -7.38 -0.68
C SER A 33 -3.86 -7.58 0.77
N LYS A 34 -2.99 -8.07 1.66
CA LYS A 34 -3.31 -8.21 3.10
C LYS A 34 -3.51 -6.84 3.78
N ILE A 35 -2.69 -5.84 3.44
CA ILE A 35 -2.80 -4.46 3.96
C ILE A 35 -4.13 -3.84 3.55
N GLU A 36 -4.49 -3.91 2.26
CA GLU A 36 -5.72 -3.33 1.72
C GLU A 36 -6.98 -4.02 2.23
N ARG A 37 -6.88 -5.27 2.71
CA ARG A 37 -7.97 -5.99 3.37
C ARG A 37 -8.03 -5.74 4.88
N GLY A 38 -7.06 -5.02 5.44
CA GLY A 38 -6.97 -4.75 6.88
C GLY A 38 -6.48 -5.95 7.71
N ASN A 39 -5.94 -6.98 7.07
CA ASN A 39 -5.48 -8.21 7.73
C ASN A 39 -3.98 -8.19 8.06
N TYR A 40 -3.29 -7.11 7.69
CA TYR A 40 -1.87 -6.93 7.95
C TYR A 40 -1.56 -5.45 8.12
N MET A 41 -1.01 -5.09 9.29
CA MET A 41 -0.49 -3.75 9.51
C MET A 41 0.96 -3.70 8.98
N PRO A 42 1.28 -2.81 8.02
CA PRO A 42 2.66 -2.63 7.61
C PRO A 42 3.48 -1.99 8.73
N ALA A 43 4.75 -2.37 8.83
CA ALA A 43 5.70 -1.65 9.67
C ALA A 43 5.93 -0.23 9.13
N ALA A 44 6.46 0.66 9.98
CA ALA A 44 6.66 2.07 9.63
C ALA A 44 7.55 2.26 8.39
N ASP A 45 8.58 1.43 8.23
CA ASP A 45 9.48 1.47 7.08
C ASP A 45 8.77 1.08 5.77
N LEU A 46 7.93 0.05 5.81
CA LEU A 46 7.15 -0.41 4.68
C LEU A 46 6.11 0.64 4.30
N LEU A 47 5.40 1.19 5.29
CA LEU A 47 4.43 2.25 5.07
C LEU A 47 5.09 3.48 4.45
N TYR A 48 6.26 3.88 4.93
CA TYR A 48 7.01 5.01 4.37
C TYR A 48 7.44 4.78 2.91
N LYS A 49 7.96 3.58 2.59
CA LYS A 49 8.31 3.20 1.21
C LYS A 49 7.09 3.24 0.28
N LEU A 50 5.94 2.75 0.76
CA LEU A 50 4.68 2.78 0.00
C LEU A 50 4.14 4.19 -0.17
N ALA A 51 4.21 5.04 0.87
CA ALA A 51 3.82 6.44 0.80
C ALA A 51 4.69 7.22 -0.19
N ASN A 52 6.01 7.01 -0.17
CA ASN A 52 6.94 7.58 -1.14
C ASN A 52 6.60 7.16 -2.57
N ARG A 53 6.31 5.87 -2.81
CA ARG A 53 5.87 5.37 -4.13
C ARG A 53 4.58 6.04 -4.59
N LEU A 54 3.63 6.20 -3.66
CA LEU A 54 2.35 6.84 -3.91
C LEU A 54 2.43 8.36 -3.97
N GLN A 55 3.62 8.95 -3.73
CA GLN A 55 3.87 10.39 -3.69
C GLN A 55 2.89 11.11 -2.75
N VAL A 56 2.67 10.52 -1.57
CA VAL A 56 1.83 11.08 -0.50
C VAL A 56 2.76 11.60 0.60
N PRO A 57 2.51 12.80 1.15
CA PRO A 57 3.29 13.36 2.26
C PRO A 57 3.17 12.54 3.55
#